data_AF-A0A6S6WK40-F1
#
_entry.id   AF-A0A6S6WK40-F1
#
_cell.length_a   1.000
_cell.length_b   1.000
_cell.length_c   1.000
_cell.angle_alpha   90.00
_cell.angle_beta   90.00
_cell.angle_gamma   90.00
#
_symmetry.space_group_name_H-M   'P 1'
#
loop_
_entity.id
_entity.type
_entity.pdbx_description
1 polymer ?
#
loop_
_entity_poly.entity_id
_entity_poly.type
_entity_poly.pdbx_seq_one_letter_code
_entity_poly.pdbx_strand_id
1 'polypeptide(L)'
;MKKWILLAILALAAWNYHLNQQAAQKGEERGLVKEIVQGVQGAVFKRDPQYRCDGRKYCAQMRSQDEALFFLTNCPETQLDDNDNGIPCEEDFPIE
;
A
#
# COMPACT_ATOMS: atom_id res chain seq x y z
N MET A 1 -53.04 -13.80 -32.07
CA MET A 1 -52.47 -13.44 -30.75
C MET A 1 -51.17 -14.18 -30.37
N LYS A 2 -50.89 -15.38 -30.92
CA LYS A 2 -49.70 -16.19 -30.59
C LYS A 2 -48.36 -15.63 -31.12
N LYS A 3 -48.38 -14.83 -32.18
CA LYS A 3 -47.19 -14.18 -32.77
C LYS A 3 -46.52 -13.18 -31.83
N TRP A 4 -47.32 -12.42 -31.07
CA TRP A 4 -46.81 -11.44 -30.09
C TRP A 4 -46.19 -12.12 -28.86
N ILE A 5 -46.71 -13.29 -28.45
CA ILE A 5 -46.16 -14.09 -27.34
C ILE A 5 -44.73 -14.56 -27.66
N LEU A 6 -44.48 -15.00 -28.90
CA LEU A 6 -43.14 -15.43 -29.32
C LEU A 6 -42.12 -14.28 -29.30
N LEU A 7 -42.52 -13.07 -29.69
CA LEU A 7 -41.64 -11.90 -29.66
C LEU A 7 -41.29 -11.50 -28.21
N ALA A 8 -42.24 -11.58 -27.28
CA ALA A 8 -42.00 -11.29 -25.87
C ALA A 8 -41.00 -12.28 -25.24
N ILE A 9 -41.10 -13.58 -25.56
CA ILE A 9 -40.18 -14.61 -25.04
C ILE A 9 -38.75 -14.39 -25.58
N LEU A 10 -38.61 -14.07 -26.87
CA LEU A 10 -37.29 -13.80 -27.48
C LEU A 10 -36.63 -12.56 -26.87
N ALA A 11 -37.40 -11.51 -26.61
CA ALA A 11 -36.90 -10.30 -25.95
C ALA A 11 -36.42 -10.57 -24.51
N LEU A 12 -37.19 -11.34 -23.72
CA LEU A 12 -36.81 -11.72 -22.37
C LEU A 12 -35.56 -12.62 -22.33
N ALA A 13 -35.45 -13.56 -23.27
CA ALA A 13 -34.28 -14.43 -23.38
C ALA A 13 -33.01 -13.65 -23.72
N ALA A 14 -33.10 -12.72 -24.68
CA ALA A 14 -32.00 -11.83 -25.05
C ALA A 14 -31.58 -10.92 -23.88
N TRP A 15 -32.55 -10.35 -23.16
CA TRP A 15 -32.29 -9.52 -21.98
C TRP A 15 -31.60 -10.31 -20.86
N ASN A 16 -32.09 -11.50 -20.54
CA ASN A 16 -31.50 -12.36 -19.52
C ASN A 16 -30.08 -12.81 -19.89
N TYR A 17 -29.84 -13.12 -21.16
CA TYR A 17 -28.52 -13.46 -21.67
C TYR A 17 -27.53 -12.29 -21.53
N HIS A 18 -27.98 -11.08 -21.87
CA HIS A 18 -27.17 -9.87 -21.73
C HIS A 18 -26.84 -9.54 -20.26
N LEU A 19 -27.80 -9.70 -19.35
CA LEU A 19 -27.55 -9.54 -17.91
C LEU A 19 -26.53 -10.53 -17.36
N ASN A 20 -26.60 -11.79 -17.82
CA ASN A 20 -25.68 -12.85 -17.38
C ASN A 20 -24.23 -12.60 -17.85
N GLN A 21 -24.04 -12.03 -19.05
CA GLN A 21 -22.71 -11.70 -19.59
C GLN A 21 -21.93 -10.69 -18.71
N GLN A 22 -22.63 -9.74 -18.08
CA GLN A 22 -21.98 -8.75 -17.23
C GLN A 22 -21.39 -9.34 -15.93
N ALA A 23 -21.88 -10.50 -15.49
CA ALA A 23 -21.35 -11.18 -14.31
C ALA A 23 -19.99 -11.86 -14.56
N ALA A 24 -19.74 -12.29 -15.79
CA ALA A 24 -18.52 -13.04 -16.15
C ALA A 24 -17.27 -12.15 -16.23
N GLN A 25 -17.37 -10.96 -16.84
CA GLN A 25 -16.22 -10.06 -16.99
C GLN A 25 -15.70 -9.51 -15.65
N LYS A 26 -16.58 -9.35 -14.66
CA LYS A 26 -16.23 -8.85 -13.32
C LYS A 26 -15.40 -9.85 -12.50
N GLY A 27 -15.31 -11.11 -12.93
CA GLY A 27 -14.56 -12.17 -12.27
C GLY A 27 -13.05 -12.10 -12.53
N GLU A 28 -12.65 -11.70 -13.74
CA GLU A 28 -11.25 -11.68 -14.18
C GLU A 28 -10.46 -10.52 -13.52
N GLU A 29 -11.04 -9.32 -13.51
CA GLU A 29 -10.42 -8.14 -12.86
C GLU A 29 -10.25 -8.32 -11.34
N ARG A 30 -11.16 -9.05 -10.68
CA ARG A 30 -11.05 -9.36 -9.25
C ARG A 30 -9.90 -10.31 -8.93
N GLY A 31 -9.53 -11.19 -9.87
CA GLY A 31 -8.41 -12.11 -9.71
C GLY A 31 -7.06 -11.39 -9.68
N LEU A 32 -6.82 -10.54 -10.69
CA LEU A 32 -5.57 -9.78 -10.83
C LEU A 32 -5.32 -8.84 -9.65
N VAL A 33 -6.36 -8.11 -9.21
CA VAL A 33 -6.24 -7.18 -8.06
C VAL A 33 -5.86 -7.93 -6.77
N LYS A 34 -6.36 -9.15 -6.57
CA LYS A 34 -6.07 -9.94 -5.37
C LYS A 34 -4.59 -10.37 -5.32
N GLU A 35 -4.03 -10.77 -6.45
CA GLU A 35 -2.62 -11.18 -6.57
C GLU A 35 -1.67 -9.99 -6.34
N ILE A 36 -1.96 -8.83 -6.92
CA ILE A 36 -1.16 -7.61 -6.75
C ILE A 36 -1.18 -7.16 -5.28
N VAL A 37 -2.34 -7.15 -4.63
CA VAL A 37 -2.45 -6.70 -3.22
C VAL A 37 -1.64 -7.62 -2.30
N GLN A 38 -1.70 -8.94 -2.49
CA GLN A 38 -0.95 -9.87 -1.64
C GLN A 38 0.57 -9.77 -1.83
N GLY A 39 1.04 -9.54 -3.07
CA GLY A 39 2.46 -9.35 -3.36
C GLY A 39 3.05 -8.06 -2.78
N VAL A 40 2.30 -6.96 -2.82
CA VAL A 40 2.74 -5.67 -2.24
C VAL A 40 2.75 -5.73 -0.71
N GLN A 41 1.75 -6.37 -0.09
CA GLN A 41 1.68 -6.49 1.37
C GLN A 41 2.87 -7.27 1.95
N GLY A 42 3.29 -8.37 1.31
CA GLY A 42 4.46 -9.14 1.77
C GLY A 42 5.78 -8.36 1.77
N ALA A 43 5.92 -7.39 0.86
CA ALA A 43 7.10 -6.52 0.77
C ALA A 43 7.04 -5.31 1.73
N VAL A 44 5.84 -4.82 2.05
CA VAL A 44 5.65 -3.62 2.90
C VAL A 44 5.59 -3.96 4.39
N PHE A 45 5.04 -5.12 4.78
CA PHE A 45 4.82 -5.48 6.19
C PHE A 45 6.03 -6.08 6.92
N LYS A 46 7.20 -6.17 6.28
CA LYS A 46 8.43 -6.64 6.93
C LYS A 46 9.29 -5.55 7.57
N ARG A 47 8.73 -4.36 7.80
CA ARG A 47 9.28 -3.39 8.77
C ARG A 47 8.55 -3.59 10.09
N ASP A 48 9.03 -4.53 10.89
CA ASP A 48 8.75 -4.53 12.32
C ASP A 48 9.14 -3.14 12.85
N PRO A 49 8.31 -2.41 13.63
CA PRO A 49 8.71 -1.13 14.18
C PRO A 49 9.77 -1.38 15.27
N GLN A 50 11.01 -1.61 14.85
CA GLN A 50 12.16 -1.81 15.72
C GLN A 50 12.46 -0.57 16.57
N TYR A 51 12.00 0.59 16.10
CA TYR A 51 12.27 1.89 16.71
C TYR A 51 10.97 2.53 17.19
N ARG A 52 11.03 3.18 18.35
CA ARG A 52 9.92 3.94 18.94
C ARG A 52 10.49 5.18 19.59
N CYS A 53 9.73 6.27 19.53
CA CYS A 53 10.09 7.49 20.22
C CYS A 53 10.10 7.25 21.74
N ASP A 54 11.28 7.32 22.34
CA ASP A 54 11.54 7.04 23.75
C ASP A 54 12.22 8.23 24.47
N GLY A 55 12.28 9.39 23.81
CA GLY A 55 12.84 10.62 24.35
C GLY A 55 14.32 10.84 24.01
N ARG A 56 14.95 9.96 23.23
CA ARG A 56 16.27 10.24 22.64
C ARG A 56 16.19 11.34 21.60
N LYS A 57 17.24 12.18 21.57
CA LYS A 57 17.30 13.39 20.76
C LYS A 57 18.63 13.60 20.04
N TYR A 58 19.72 12.97 20.49
CA TYR A 58 21.07 13.22 19.98
C TYR A 58 21.69 11.98 19.33
N CYS A 59 22.65 12.19 18.42
CA CYS A 59 23.28 11.13 17.63
C CYS A 59 24.03 10.08 18.46
N ALA A 60 24.70 10.49 19.54
CA ALA A 60 25.35 9.56 20.49
C ALA A 60 24.39 8.55 21.15
N GLN A 61 23.07 8.74 21.02
CA GLN A 61 22.05 7.83 21.55
C GLN A 61 21.52 6.87 20.49
N MET A 62 21.87 7.05 19.22
CA MET A 62 21.48 6.20 18.09
C MET A 62 22.52 5.13 17.85
N ARG A 63 22.09 3.95 17.42
CA ARG A 63 22.96 2.78 17.19
C ARG A 63 23.20 2.51 15.70
N SER A 64 22.43 3.17 14.83
CA SER A 64 22.54 3.04 13.39
C SER A 64 21.98 4.27 12.68
N GLN A 65 22.39 4.46 11.42
CA GLN A 65 21.83 5.48 10.54
C GLN A 65 20.33 5.27 10.31
N ASP A 66 19.87 4.03 10.15
CA ASP A 66 18.44 3.70 9.99
C ASP A 66 17.61 4.10 11.22
N GLU A 67 18.15 3.90 12.42
CA GLU A 67 17.51 4.35 13.67
C GLU A 67 17.46 5.89 13.72
N ALA A 68 18.58 6.56 13.42
CA ALA A 68 18.64 8.01 13.39
C ALA A 68 17.65 8.61 12.37
N LEU A 69 17.53 8.00 11.19
CA LEU A 69 16.57 8.38 10.16
C LEU A 69 15.12 8.19 10.61
N PHE A 70 14.83 7.10 11.31
CA PHE A 70 13.52 6.90 11.93
C PHE A 70 13.22 8.02 12.94
N PHE A 71 14.16 8.35 13.82
CA PHE A 71 13.95 9.39 14.83
C PHE A 71 13.76 10.77 14.21
N LEU A 72 14.59 11.16 13.24
CA LEU A 72 14.48 12.44 12.53
C LEU A 72 13.10 12.63 11.87
N THR A 73 12.54 11.56 11.32
CA THR A 73 11.27 11.61 10.56
C THR A 73 10.03 11.35 11.39
N ASN A 74 10.13 10.63 12.52
CA ASN A 74 8.97 10.16 13.28
C ASN A 74 8.88 10.70 14.71
N CYS A 75 9.98 11.25 15.27
CA CYS A 75 10.03 11.69 16.66
C CYS A 75 10.17 13.20 16.79
N PRO A 76 9.44 13.85 17.72
CA PRO A 76 9.50 15.29 17.90
C PRO A 76 10.78 15.73 18.60
N GLU A 77 11.22 16.97 18.33
CA GLU A 77 12.31 17.65 19.03
C GLU A 77 13.67 16.93 18.98
N THR A 78 13.95 16.17 17.92
CA THR A 78 15.24 15.54 17.68
C THR A 78 16.26 16.54 17.14
N GLN A 79 17.52 16.44 17.59
CA GLN A 79 18.68 17.21 17.13
C GLN A 79 19.68 16.21 16.54
N LEU A 80 19.36 15.72 15.35
CA LEU A 80 20.13 14.68 14.66
C LEU A 80 20.73 15.17 13.35
N ASP A 81 20.25 16.29 12.81
CA ASP A 81 20.66 16.84 11.53
C ASP A 81 21.04 18.31 11.76
N ASP A 82 22.35 18.57 11.87
CA ASP A 82 22.88 19.88 12.24
C ASP A 82 22.88 20.88 11.07
N ASN A 83 22.80 20.40 9.83
CA ASN A 83 22.85 21.22 8.61
C ASN A 83 21.52 21.24 7.83
N ASP A 84 20.49 20.56 8.36
CA ASP A 84 19.13 20.45 7.81
C ASP A 84 19.09 19.87 6.37
N ASN A 85 20.01 18.97 6.02
CA ASN A 85 20.05 18.34 4.70
C ASN A 85 19.20 17.05 4.58
N GLY A 86 18.59 16.61 5.68
CA GLY A 86 17.78 15.39 5.80
C GLY A 86 18.59 14.12 6.10
N ILE A 87 19.90 14.25 6.36
CA ILE A 87 20.80 13.15 6.67
C ILE A 87 21.20 13.27 8.15
N PRO A 88 20.66 12.42 9.03
CA PRO A 88 21.00 12.50 10.44
C PRO A 88 22.36 11.88 10.73
N CYS A 89 23.08 12.48 11.68
CA CYS A 89 24.26 11.93 12.33
C CYS A 89 25.41 11.62 11.37
N GLU A 90 25.65 12.49 10.38
CA GLU A 90 26.72 12.35 9.38
C GLU A 90 28.13 12.20 10.00
N GLU A 91 28.35 12.79 11.18
CA GLU A 91 29.63 12.67 11.90
C GLU A 91 29.83 11.27 12.52
N ASP A 92 28.76 10.64 13.00
CA ASP A 92 28.79 9.31 13.63
C ASP A 92 28.62 8.17 12.61
N PHE A 93 27.86 8.42 11.54
CA PHE A 93 27.58 7.48 10.45
C PHE A 93 27.94 8.11 9.09
N PRO A 94 29.23 8.26 8.76
CA PRO A 94 29.65 8.81 7.49
C PRO A 94 29.13 7.96 6.33
N ILE A 95 28.54 8.63 5.33
CA ILE A 95 28.12 8.00 4.08
C ILE A 95 29.38 7.79 3.23
N GLU A 96 29.80 6.54 3.08
CA GLU A 96 30.84 6.14 2.13
C GLU A 96 30.36 6.18 0.67
#